data_AF-A0A6P6B5E5-F1
#
_entry.id   AF-A0A6P6B5E5-F1
#
_cell.length_a   1.000
_cell.length_b   1.000
_cell.length_c   1.000
_cell.angle_alpha   90.00
_cell.angle_beta   90.00
_cell.angle_gamma   90.00
#
_symmetry.space_group_name_H-M   'P 1'
#
loop_
_entity.id
_entity.type
_entity.pdbx_description
1 polymer ?
#
loop_
_entity_poly.entity_id
_entity_poly.type
_entity_poly.pdbx_seq_one_letter_code
_entity_poly.pdbx_strand_id
1 'polypeptide(L)'
;MKLFLVLVVSILLLQALVQASAFSNNANSLANVDEGSDMVALNKKYHKKINCKYACSRRCRKASRKNVCHRACTTCCKRCHCVPPGTYGHKSACPCYAKLKTHGNKPKCP
;
A
#
# COMPACT_ATOMS: atom_id res chain seq x y z
N MET A 1 -49.13 -23.58 -12.41
CA MET A 1 -48.00 -23.81 -13.35
C MET A 1 -47.49 -22.50 -13.95
N LYS A 2 -48.31 -21.75 -14.71
CA LYS A 2 -47.90 -20.48 -15.36
C LYS A 2 -47.55 -19.34 -14.39
N LEU A 3 -48.34 -19.20 -13.31
CA LEU A 3 -48.10 -18.18 -12.27
C LEU A 3 -46.78 -18.40 -11.52
N PHE A 4 -46.45 -19.65 -11.18
CA PHE A 4 -45.17 -20.00 -10.55
C PHE A 4 -43.97 -19.69 -11.46
N LEU A 5 -44.12 -19.92 -12.77
CA LEU A 5 -43.08 -19.62 -13.77
C LEU A 5 -42.80 -18.12 -13.87
N VAL A 6 -43.85 -17.29 -13.81
CA VAL A 6 -43.74 -15.82 -13.80
C VAL A 6 -43.06 -15.30 -12.52
N LEU A 7 -43.39 -15.89 -11.36
CA LEU A 7 -42.76 -15.53 -10.08
C LEU A 7 -41.26 -15.86 -10.06
N VAL A 8 -40.85 -17.01 -10.60
CA VAL A 8 -39.43 -17.41 -10.65
C VAL A 8 -38.61 -16.52 -11.58
N VAL A 9 -39.13 -16.18 -12.78
CA VAL A 9 -38.44 -15.28 -13.72
C VAL A 9 -38.29 -13.87 -13.15
N SER A 10 -39.31 -13.37 -12.44
CA SER A 10 -39.27 -12.05 -11.79
C SER A 10 -38.20 -11.98 -10.70
N ILE A 11 -38.06 -13.05 -9.89
CA ILE A 11 -37.04 -13.14 -8.84
C ILE A 11 -35.63 -13.19 -9.43
N LEU A 12 -35.42 -13.94 -10.53
CA LEU A 12 -34.12 -14.02 -11.21
C LEU A 12 -33.67 -12.67 -11.80
N LEU A 13 -34.61 -11.89 -12.37
CA LEU A 13 -34.34 -10.54 -12.86
C LEU A 13 -33.94 -9.57 -11.75
N LEU A 14 -34.56 -9.68 -10.57
CA LEU A 14 -34.22 -8.86 -9.40
C LEU A 14 -32.81 -9.17 -8.87
N GLN A 15 -32.34 -10.41 -8.95
CA GLN A 15 -30.98 -10.76 -8.52
C GLN A 15 -29.89 -10.26 -9.48
N ALA A 16 -30.16 -10.21 -10.79
CA ALA A 16 -29.23 -9.65 -11.77
C ALA A 16 -28.96 -8.14 -11.56
N LEU A 17 -29.96 -7.38 -11.10
CA LEU A 17 -29.81 -5.95 -10.81
C LEU A 17 -28.98 -5.67 -9.54
N VAL A 18 -28.97 -6.60 -8.57
CA VAL A 18 -28.18 -6.49 -7.33
C VAL A 18 -26.69 -6.75 -7.57
N GLN A 19 -26.30 -7.47 -8.61
CA GLN A 19 -24.89 -7.76 -8.92
C GLN A 19 -24.16 -6.64 -9.69
N ALA A 20 -24.86 -5.59 -10.11
CA ALA A 20 -24.23 -4.38 -10.67
C ALA A 20 -23.54 -3.51 -9.59
N SER A 21 -23.77 -3.77 -8.30
CA SER A 21 -23.18 -3.02 -7.18
C SER A 21 -22.25 -3.83 -6.27
N ALA A 22 -22.02 -5.13 -6.56
CA ALA A 22 -21.23 -6.03 -5.70
C ALA A 22 -19.83 -6.40 -6.21
N PHE A 23 -19.36 -5.79 -7.32
CA PHE A 23 -17.93 -5.76 -7.66
C PHE A 23 -17.44 -4.31 -7.70
N SER A 24 -17.21 -3.73 -6.52
CA SER A 24 -16.27 -2.63 -6.36
C SER A 24 -15.72 -2.67 -4.93
N ASN A 25 -14.48 -3.13 -4.84
CA ASN A 25 -13.67 -2.98 -3.65
C ASN A 25 -13.57 -1.49 -3.30
N ASN A 26 -13.98 -1.17 -2.07
CA ASN A 26 -13.59 0.00 -1.27
C ASN A 26 -12.96 1.17 -2.05
N ALA A 27 -13.81 2.12 -2.44
CA ALA A 27 -13.39 3.50 -2.52
C ALA A 27 -13.19 4.04 -1.09
N ASN A 28 -12.01 4.59 -0.81
CA ASN A 28 -11.93 5.70 0.14
C ASN A 28 -11.13 6.83 -0.52
N SER A 29 -11.91 7.76 -1.08
CA SER A 29 -11.69 9.17 -1.44
C SER A 29 -10.31 9.71 -1.86
N LEU A 30 -10.30 10.19 -3.12
CA LEU A 30 -10.17 11.59 -3.56
C LEU A 30 -8.90 12.41 -3.25
N ALA A 31 -8.44 13.04 -4.35
CA ALA A 31 -7.51 14.15 -4.53
C ALA A 31 -6.01 13.85 -4.54
N ASN A 32 -5.44 13.67 -5.74
CA ASN A 32 -4.78 14.78 -6.44
C ASN A 32 -4.55 14.41 -7.91
N VAL A 33 -4.84 15.38 -8.78
CA VAL A 33 -4.60 15.41 -10.22
C VAL A 33 -3.09 15.37 -10.49
N ASP A 34 -2.65 14.55 -11.46
CA ASP A 34 -1.59 14.94 -12.42
C ASP A 34 -1.64 13.96 -13.62
N GLU A 35 -1.92 14.51 -14.80
CA GLU A 35 -1.72 13.87 -16.10
C GLU A 35 -0.24 13.50 -16.28
N GLY A 36 0.03 12.35 -16.89
CA GLY A 36 1.41 11.92 -17.17
C GLY A 36 1.45 10.55 -17.82
N SER A 37 1.59 10.59 -19.14
CA SER A 37 1.37 9.56 -20.15
C SER A 37 2.36 8.36 -20.17
N ASP A 38 1.92 7.38 -20.97
CA ASP A 38 2.73 6.45 -21.79
C ASP A 38 3.11 5.05 -21.24
N MET A 39 2.34 4.11 -21.78
CA MET A 39 2.70 2.73 -22.05
C MET A 39 4.03 2.66 -22.83
N VAL A 40 5.09 2.12 -22.22
CA VAL A 40 6.23 1.57 -22.96
C VAL A 40 6.53 0.16 -22.45
N ALA A 41 6.59 -0.72 -23.43
CA ALA A 41 6.80 -2.15 -23.34
C ALA A 41 8.09 -2.55 -22.58
N LEU A 42 7.94 -3.65 -21.86
CA LEU A 42 8.85 -4.78 -21.65
C LEU A 42 10.36 -4.52 -21.74
N ASN A 43 11.01 -4.80 -20.60
CA ASN A 43 12.46 -4.92 -20.36
C ASN A 43 13.16 -3.67 -19.81
N LYS A 44 12.57 -3.09 -18.75
CA LYS A 44 13.34 -2.36 -17.75
C LYS A 44 13.19 -3.13 -16.46
N LYS A 45 14.30 -3.65 -15.93
CA LYS A 45 14.41 -4.20 -14.57
C LYS A 45 13.66 -3.25 -13.65
N TYR A 46 12.41 -3.60 -13.30
CA TYR A 46 11.46 -2.67 -12.71
C TYR A 46 11.94 -2.46 -11.28
N HIS A 47 12.86 -1.50 -11.08
CA HIS A 47 13.21 -1.01 -9.77
C HIS A 47 11.96 -0.34 -9.24
N LYS A 48 11.09 -1.15 -8.63
CA LYS A 48 9.82 -0.74 -8.04
C LYS A 48 10.14 0.42 -7.12
N LYS A 49 9.87 1.64 -7.59
CA LYS A 49 10.20 2.87 -6.89
C LYS A 49 9.39 2.87 -5.60
N ILE A 50 10.05 2.61 -4.47
CA ILE A 50 9.37 2.57 -3.17
C ILE A 50 8.87 3.97 -2.82
N ASN A 51 7.59 4.09 -2.48
CA ASN A 51 7.06 5.32 -1.91
C ASN A 51 7.47 5.39 -0.42
N CYS A 52 8.60 6.05 -0.14
CA CYS A 52 9.12 6.17 1.22
C CYS A 52 8.13 6.86 2.17
N LYS A 53 7.36 7.84 1.70
CA LYS A 53 6.37 8.55 2.53
C LYS A 53 5.31 7.59 3.05
N TYR A 54 4.71 6.80 2.17
CA TYR A 54 3.72 5.80 2.56
C TYR A 54 4.32 4.67 3.41
N ALA A 55 5.45 4.11 2.99
CA ALA A 55 6.10 3.01 3.71
C ALA A 55 6.50 3.41 5.14
N CYS A 56 7.08 4.60 5.30
CA CYS A 56 7.47 5.12 6.62
C CYS A 56 6.28 5.55 7.46
N SER A 57 5.16 5.98 6.86
CA SER A 57 3.91 6.19 7.60
C SER A 57 3.42 4.89 8.24
N ARG A 58 3.41 3.78 7.47
CA ARG A 58 3.04 2.46 8.01
C ARG A 58 3.99 1.99 9.09
N ARG A 59 5.31 2.11 8.87
CA ARG A 59 6.34 1.68 9.83
C ARG A 59 6.23 2.42 11.16
N CYS A 60 5.99 3.73 11.11
CA CYS A 60 5.94 4.59 12.30
C CYS A 60 4.55 4.70 12.92
N ARG A 61 3.54 3.96 12.44
CA ARG A 61 2.14 4.08 12.88
C ARG A 61 1.94 3.93 14.39
N LYS A 62 2.70 3.03 15.02
CA LYS A 62 2.66 2.76 16.47
C LYS A 62 3.80 3.42 17.26
N ALA A 63 4.64 4.25 16.61
CA ALA A 63 5.73 4.92 17.32
C ALA A 63 5.17 6.04 18.21
N SER A 64 5.59 6.10 19.48
CA SER A 64 5.23 7.19 20.40
C SER A 64 5.67 8.55 19.83
N ARG A 65 6.90 8.63 19.30
CA ARG A 65 7.46 9.84 18.68
C ARG A 65 7.36 9.75 17.15
N LYS A 66 6.13 9.85 16.61
CA LYS A 66 5.83 9.67 15.17
C LYS A 66 6.71 10.50 14.24
N ASN A 67 6.87 11.79 14.50
CA ASN A 67 7.67 12.71 13.66
C ASN A 67 9.15 12.32 13.60
N VAL A 68 9.72 11.95 14.76
CA VAL A 68 11.12 11.50 14.87
C VAL A 68 11.31 10.19 14.11
N CYS A 69 10.41 9.22 14.32
CA CYS A 69 10.43 7.96 13.58
C CYS A 69 10.34 8.19 12.07
N HIS A 70 9.41 9.03 11.62
CA HIS A 70 9.18 9.27 10.19
C HIS A 70 10.39 9.93 9.52
N ARG A 71 11.02 10.91 10.18
CA ARG A 71 12.26 11.55 9.71
C ARG A 71 13.40 10.55 9.56
N ALA A 72 13.62 9.73 10.58
CA ALA A 72 14.66 8.69 10.55
C ALA A 72 14.39 7.65 9.47
N CYS A 73 13.16 7.11 9.41
CA CYS A 73 12.75 6.14 8.42
C CYS A 73 12.92 6.66 6.99
N THR A 74 12.50 7.89 6.71
CA THR A 74 12.60 8.46 5.36
C THR A 74 14.04 8.60 4.90
N THR A 75 14.95 8.98 5.82
CA THR A 75 16.40 9.04 5.54
C THR A 75 16.95 7.66 5.18
N CYS A 76 16.59 6.64 5.97
CA CYS A 76 16.99 5.27 5.72
C CYS A 76 16.39 4.70 4.43
N CYS A 77 15.12 5.02 4.15
CA CYS A 77 14.42 4.59 2.94
C CYS A 77 15.02 5.21 1.68
N LYS A 78 15.34 6.51 1.69
CA LYS A 78 16.00 7.17 0.55
C LYS A 78 17.39 6.58 0.25
N ARG A 79 18.10 6.10 1.27
CA ARG A 79 19.42 5.47 1.10
C ARG A 79 19.32 4.02 0.65
N CYS A 80 18.44 3.24 1.28
CA CYS A 80 18.37 1.80 1.11
C CYS A 80 17.26 1.33 0.15
N HIS A 81 16.39 2.22 -0.28
CA HIS A 81 15.24 1.95 -1.14
C HIS A 81 14.35 0.79 -0.64
N CYS A 82 14.29 0.61 0.68
CA CYS A 82 13.62 -0.49 1.36
C CYS A 82 13.14 -0.05 2.76
N VAL A 83 11.96 -0.51 3.17
CA VAL A 83 11.43 -0.34 4.54
C VAL A 83 10.88 -1.69 5.00
N PRO A 84 11.30 -2.21 6.17
CA PRO A 84 10.81 -3.49 6.69
C PRO A 84 9.28 -3.49 6.91
N PRO A 85 8.62 -4.64 6.77
CA PRO A 85 7.19 -4.77 7.07
C PRO A 85 6.90 -4.59 8.56
N GLY A 86 5.63 -4.33 8.88
CA GLY A 86 5.19 -4.11 10.27
C GLY A 86 5.64 -2.78 10.87
N THR A 87 5.38 -2.59 12.16
CA THR A 87 5.72 -1.36 12.91
C THR A 87 6.97 -1.49 13.78
N TYR A 88 7.49 -2.71 13.93
CA TYR A 88 8.67 -3.04 14.72
C TYR A 88 9.36 -4.29 14.14
N GLY A 89 10.63 -4.52 14.45
CA GLY A 89 11.35 -5.74 14.04
C GLY A 89 11.52 -5.91 12.52
N HIS A 90 11.65 -7.16 12.07
CA HIS A 90 11.78 -7.59 10.66
C HIS A 90 12.88 -6.90 9.84
N LYS A 91 13.91 -6.37 10.52
CA LYS A 91 14.99 -5.63 9.85
C LYS A 91 15.80 -6.50 8.89
N SER A 92 15.78 -7.83 9.05
CA SER A 92 16.38 -8.80 8.12
C SER A 92 15.82 -8.71 6.69
N ALA A 93 14.56 -8.27 6.52
CA ALA A 93 13.95 -8.06 5.21
C ALA A 93 14.62 -6.93 4.40
N CYS A 94 15.31 -5.99 5.08
CA CYS A 94 16.04 -4.90 4.46
C CYS A 94 17.45 -4.79 5.09
N PRO A 95 18.44 -5.58 4.64
CA PRO A 95 19.78 -5.60 5.24
C PRO A 95 20.48 -4.24 5.30
N CYS A 96 20.35 -3.41 4.25
CA CYS A 96 20.88 -2.04 4.27
C CYS A 96 20.24 -1.20 5.39
N TYR A 97 18.92 -1.27 5.54
CA TYR A 97 18.18 -0.55 6.59
C TYR A 97 18.61 -0.97 7.99
N ALA A 98 18.87 -2.27 8.19
CA ALA A 98 19.33 -2.83 9.46
C ALA A 98 20.76 -2.41 9.84
N LYS A 99 21.65 -2.29 8.84
CA LYS A 99 23.08 -2.02 9.04
C LYS A 99 23.41 -0.55 9.33
N LEU A 100 22.51 0.38 9.02
CA LEU A 100 22.75 1.81 9.23
C LEU A 100 22.82 2.15 10.73
N LYS A 101 23.94 2.75 11.13
CA LYS A 101 24.20 3.22 12.50
C LYS A 101 24.36 4.74 12.55
N THR A 102 24.14 5.32 13.73
CA THR A 102 24.52 6.70 14.05
C THR A 102 26.02 6.77 14.37
N HIS A 103 26.57 7.98 14.52
CA HIS A 103 27.96 8.15 14.97
C HIS A 103 28.24 7.47 16.32
N GLY A 104 27.24 7.37 17.21
CA GLY A 104 27.35 6.66 18.49
C GLY A 104 27.14 5.14 18.40
N ASN A 105 27.32 4.52 17.23
CA ASN A 105 27.15 3.08 16.99
C ASN A 105 25.76 2.49 17.30
N LYS A 106 24.73 3.34 17.50
CA LYS A 106 23.34 2.89 17.73
C LYS A 106 22.61 2.68 16.41
N PRO A 107 21.63 1.75 16.33
CA PRO A 107 20.78 1.61 15.15
C PRO A 107 20.14 2.95 14.77
N LYS A 108 20.34 3.39 13.52
CA LYS A 108 19.83 4.67 13.03
C LYS A 108 18.35 4.59 12.63
N CYS A 109 17.95 3.46 12.08
CA CYS A 109 16.65 3.29 11.46
C CYS A 109 15.65 2.60 12.40
N PRO A 110 14.37 3.04 12.44
CA PRO A 110 13.36 2.54 13.38
C PRO A 110 13.06 1.03 13.24
#